data_AF-A0A9D2B5H9-F1
#
_entry.id   AF-A0A9D2B5H9-F1
#
_cell.length_a   1.000
_cell.length_b   1.000
_cell.length_c   1.000
_cell.angle_alpha   90.00
_cell.angle_beta   90.00
_cell.angle_gamma   90.00
#
_symmetry.space_group_name_H-M   'P 1'
#
loop_
_entity.id
_entity.type
_entity.pdbx_description
1 polymer ?
#
loop_
_entity_poly.entity_id
_entity_poly.type
_entity_poly.pdbx_seq_one_letter_code
_entity_poly.pdbx_strand_id
1 'polypeptide(L)'
;MLTAFATLLSHYRRHPGQLAMLLLGLWVASALWSGVQAINASARDSYARAEALFTTGLDRLERRDGEALTRADYLRLRHAGLPVSPLLEGTLEAADGTRLTVIGIEPFTLPGDNAFAAAGSGSDLTAFVTPPWQTRVAPDTLAALGVGLHEASGTQPRLAAGQLPPLVLLPALPPDTLVM
;
A
#
# COMPACT_ATOMS: atom_id res chain seq x y z
N MET A 1 30.62 -44.09 5.64
CA MET A 1 29.74 -43.03 5.10
C MET A 1 30.19 -42.54 3.72
N LEU A 2 31.47 -42.21 3.52
CA LEU A 2 32.01 -41.83 2.19
C LEU A 2 31.80 -42.88 1.09
N THR A 3 31.90 -44.17 1.41
CA THR A 3 31.73 -45.27 0.45
C THR A 3 30.30 -45.36 -0.09
N ALA A 4 29.28 -45.22 0.76
CA ALA A 4 27.88 -45.22 0.32
C ALA A 4 27.57 -44.04 -0.61
N PHE A 5 28.05 -42.84 -0.29
CA PHE A 5 27.91 -41.64 -1.12
C PHE A 5 28.60 -41.81 -2.49
N ALA A 6 29.82 -42.37 -2.50
CA ALA A 6 30.55 -42.67 -3.72
C ALA A 6 29.84 -43.73 -4.59
N THR A 7 29.19 -44.71 -3.96
CA THR A 7 28.43 -45.75 -4.66
C THR A 7 27.18 -45.17 -5.35
N LEU A 8 26.45 -44.26 -4.68
CA LEU A 8 25.35 -43.50 -5.30
C LEU A 8 25.85 -42.63 -6.46
N LEU A 9 26.97 -41.93 -6.28
CA LEU A 9 27.51 -41.05 -7.32
C LEU A 9 27.97 -41.84 -8.56
N SER A 10 28.47 -43.07 -8.38
CA SER A 10 28.83 -43.98 -9.48
C SER A 10 27.63 -44.43 -10.31
N HIS A 11 26.44 -44.56 -9.71
CA HIS A 11 25.21 -44.92 -10.42
C HIS A 11 24.81 -43.81 -11.41
N TYR A 12 24.84 -42.55 -10.95
CA TYR A 12 24.50 -41.39 -11.79
C TYR A 12 25.51 -41.10 -12.90
N ARG A 13 26.78 -41.54 -12.76
CA ARG A 13 27.75 -41.49 -13.87
C ARG A 13 27.38 -42.39 -15.05
N ARG A 14 26.67 -43.50 -14.83
CA ARG A 14 26.19 -44.41 -15.89
C ARG A 14 24.80 -44.05 -16.41
N HIS A 15 24.00 -43.33 -15.61
CA HIS A 15 22.65 -42.87 -15.98
C HIS A 15 22.52 -41.34 -15.84
N PRO A 16 23.23 -40.54 -16.65
CA PRO A 16 23.26 -39.07 -16.51
C PRO A 16 21.88 -38.41 -16.70
N GLY A 17 21.00 -38.99 -17.53
CA GLY A 17 19.63 -38.49 -17.72
C GLY A 17 18.76 -38.55 -16.46
N GLN A 18 18.96 -39.56 -15.61
CA GLN A 18 18.24 -39.69 -14.34
C GLN A 18 18.70 -38.64 -13.32
N LEU A 19 20.00 -38.34 -13.29
CA LEU A 19 20.52 -37.24 -12.47
C LEU A 19 19.98 -35.90 -12.95
N ALA A 20 19.99 -35.66 -14.26
CA ALA A 20 19.46 -34.42 -14.85
C ALA A 20 17.97 -34.23 -14.49
N MET A 21 17.16 -35.29 -14.59
CA MET A 21 15.74 -35.24 -14.23
C MET A 21 15.52 -34.97 -12.73
N LEU A 22 16.34 -35.57 -11.85
CA LEU A 22 16.28 -35.31 -10.41
C LEU A 22 16.63 -33.87 -10.06
N LEU A 23 17.71 -33.34 -10.65
CA LEU A 23 18.12 -31.94 -10.46
C LEU A 23 17.06 -30.98 -10.99
N LEU A 24 16.50 -31.27 -12.17
CA LEU A 24 15.43 -30.48 -12.75
C LEU A 24 14.18 -30.48 -11.85
N GLY A 25 13.75 -31.65 -11.36
CA GLY A 25 12.63 -31.76 -10.44
C GLY A 25 12.86 -30.98 -9.14
N LEU A 26 14.06 -31.05 -8.58
CA LEU A 26 14.43 -30.31 -7.37
C LEU A 26 14.44 -28.79 -7.60
N TRP A 27 14.95 -28.34 -8.74
CA TRP A 27 14.95 -26.93 -9.13
C TRP A 27 13.53 -26.41 -9.33
N VAL A 28 12.68 -27.14 -10.07
CA VAL A 28 11.28 -26.76 -10.31
C VAL A 28 10.52 -26.69 -8.99
N ALA A 29 10.68 -27.67 -8.09
CA ALA A 29 10.03 -27.65 -6.78
C ALA A 29 10.45 -26.43 -5.95
N SER A 30 11.74 -26.11 -5.93
CA SER A 30 12.29 -24.97 -5.18
C SER A 30 11.84 -23.62 -5.75
N ALA A 31 11.80 -23.52 -7.09
CA ALA A 31 11.33 -22.33 -7.79
C ALA A 31 9.83 -22.12 -7.59
N LEU A 32 9.02 -23.17 -7.67
CA LEU A 32 7.57 -23.10 -7.44
C LEU A 32 7.26 -22.69 -6.00
N TRP A 33 7.94 -23.29 -5.03
CA TRP A 33 7.80 -22.93 -3.61
C TRP A 33 8.11 -21.44 -3.39
N SER A 34 9.26 -20.98 -3.88
CA SER A 34 9.69 -19.59 -3.72
C SER A 34 8.75 -18.62 -4.44
N GLY A 35 8.27 -18.98 -5.64
CA GLY A 35 7.34 -18.16 -6.41
C GLY A 35 6.01 -17.96 -5.70
N VAL A 36 5.42 -19.03 -5.17
CA VAL A 36 4.15 -18.96 -4.41
C VAL A 36 4.33 -18.13 -3.13
N GLN A 37 5.43 -18.32 -2.40
CA GLN A 37 5.68 -17.55 -1.19
C GLN A 37 5.92 -16.07 -1.48
N ALA A 38 6.62 -15.73 -2.55
CA ALA A 38 6.85 -14.34 -2.94
C ALA A 38 5.52 -13.62 -3.27
N ILE A 39 4.63 -14.26 -4.02
CA ILE A 39 3.30 -13.71 -4.34
C ILE A 39 2.46 -13.56 -3.08
N ASN A 40 2.42 -14.59 -2.22
CA ASN A 40 1.64 -14.53 -0.98
C ASN A 40 2.19 -13.52 0.02
N ALA A 41 3.51 -13.28 0.05
CA ALA A 41 4.11 -12.27 0.91
C ALA A 41 3.65 -10.86 0.53
N SER A 42 3.61 -10.55 -0.77
CA SER A 42 3.11 -9.26 -1.27
C SER A 42 1.64 -9.03 -0.91
N ALA A 43 0.78 -10.04 -1.07
CA ALA A 43 -0.62 -9.95 -0.68
C ALA A 43 -0.78 -9.71 0.84
N ARG A 44 -0.06 -10.46 1.67
CA ARG A 44 -0.10 -10.31 3.14
C ARG A 44 0.37 -8.93 3.59
N ASP A 45 1.40 -8.38 2.96
CA ASP A 45 1.90 -7.03 3.25
C ASP A 45 0.85 -5.96 2.92
N SER A 46 0.21 -6.06 1.75
CA SER A 46 -0.87 -5.15 1.36
C SER A 46 -2.04 -5.17 2.36
N TYR A 47 -2.48 -6.37 2.78
CA TYR A 47 -3.52 -6.51 3.79
C TYR A 47 -3.11 -5.98 5.15
N ALA A 48 -1.87 -6.23 5.59
CA ALA A 48 -1.37 -5.71 6.85
C ALA A 48 -1.32 -4.17 6.86
N ARG A 49 -0.94 -3.54 5.73
CA ARG A 49 -1.00 -2.08 5.57
C ARG A 49 -2.43 -1.55 5.60
N ALA A 50 -3.38 -2.23 4.95
CA ALA A 50 -4.79 -1.86 5.00
C ALA A 50 -5.36 -1.98 6.41
N GLU A 51 -5.06 -3.07 7.11
CA GLU A 51 -5.45 -3.28 8.50
C GLU A 51 -4.84 -2.22 9.42
N ALA A 52 -3.57 -1.84 9.21
CA ALA A 52 -2.91 -0.77 9.97
C ALA A 52 -3.65 0.57 9.90
N LEU A 53 -4.37 0.86 8.80
CA LEU A 53 -5.22 2.06 8.71
C LEU A 53 -6.42 2.01 9.67
N PHE A 54 -6.99 0.83 9.89
CA PHE A 54 -8.21 0.66 10.70
C PHE A 54 -7.93 0.23 12.15
N THR A 55 -6.83 -0.47 12.41
CA THR A 55 -6.50 -1.10 13.70
C THR A 55 -5.87 -0.13 14.71
N THR A 56 -5.53 1.09 14.30
CA THR A 56 -4.91 2.12 15.18
C THR A 56 -5.89 2.73 16.19
N GLY A 57 -6.98 2.04 16.52
CA GLY A 57 -7.92 2.42 17.58
C GLY A 57 -8.92 3.51 17.17
N LEU A 58 -9.19 3.68 15.87
CA LEU A 58 -10.16 4.63 15.36
C LEU A 58 -11.48 3.91 15.03
N ASP A 59 -12.55 4.32 15.70
CA ASP A 59 -13.89 3.91 15.32
C ASP A 59 -14.38 4.76 14.15
N ARG A 60 -14.88 4.11 13.08
CA ARG A 60 -15.51 4.79 11.96
C ARG A 60 -16.97 5.10 12.29
N LEU A 61 -17.30 6.40 12.33
CA LEU A 61 -18.66 6.86 12.54
C LEU A 61 -19.33 7.10 11.19
N GLU A 62 -20.40 6.35 10.92
CA GLU A 62 -21.21 6.49 9.72
C GLU A 62 -22.68 6.70 10.10
N ARG A 63 -23.43 7.38 9.24
CA ARG A 63 -24.88 7.45 9.42
C ARG A 63 -25.53 6.14 9.01
N ARG A 64 -26.48 5.68 9.83
CA ARG A 64 -27.22 4.43 9.60
C ARG A 64 -28.13 4.47 8.37
N ASP A 65 -28.53 5.65 7.94
CA ASP A 65 -29.36 5.87 6.75
C ASP A 65 -28.55 5.93 5.45
N GLY A 66 -27.21 5.78 5.53
CA GLY A 66 -26.32 5.77 4.36
C GLY A 66 -26.05 7.15 3.76
N GLU A 67 -26.64 8.21 4.32
CA GLU A 67 -26.38 9.58 3.88
C GLU A 67 -25.03 10.09 4.41
N ALA A 68 -24.44 11.05 3.69
CA ALA A 68 -23.18 11.65 4.12
C ALA A 68 -23.34 12.42 5.46
N LEU A 69 -22.29 12.38 6.29
CA LEU A 69 -22.16 13.26 7.45
C LEU A 69 -21.95 14.70 6.98
N THR A 70 -22.66 15.64 7.59
CA THR A 70 -22.51 17.04 7.26
C THR A 70 -21.46 17.71 8.15
N ARG A 71 -20.94 18.86 7.69
CA ARG A 71 -20.10 19.72 8.53
C ARG A 71 -20.79 20.11 9.85
N ALA A 72 -22.11 20.27 9.83
CA ALA A 72 -22.88 20.60 11.04
C ALA A 72 -22.89 19.44 12.05
N ASP A 73 -22.94 18.19 11.57
CA ASP A 73 -22.84 17.01 12.44
C ASP A 73 -21.46 16.88 13.07
N TYR A 74 -20.40 17.11 12.28
CA TYR A 74 -19.02 17.19 12.79
C TYR A 74 -18.89 18.24 13.91
N LEU A 75 -19.35 19.47 13.66
CA LEU A 75 -19.30 20.54 14.67
C LEU A 75 -20.09 20.16 15.93
N ARG A 76 -21.28 19.56 15.77
CA ARG A 76 -22.11 19.10 16.90
C ARG A 76 -21.37 18.07 17.77
N LEU A 77 -20.73 17.08 17.16
CA LEU A 77 -19.95 16.04 17.86
C LEU A 77 -18.74 16.64 18.58
N ARG A 78 -18.00 17.54 17.94
CA ARG A 78 -16.86 18.24 18.55
C ARG A 78 -17.28 19.12 19.72
N HIS A 79 -18.39 19.86 19.60
CA HIS A 79 -18.93 20.67 20.68
C HIS A 79 -19.44 19.83 21.87
N ALA A 80 -19.85 18.59 21.62
CA ALA A 80 -20.18 17.62 22.66
C ALA A 80 -18.93 16.98 23.32
N GLY A 81 -17.71 17.35 22.88
CA GLY A 81 -16.45 16.87 23.46
C GLY A 81 -15.94 15.54 22.90
N LEU A 82 -16.55 15.01 21.82
CA LEU A 82 -16.06 13.77 21.21
C LEU A 82 -14.79 14.03 20.36
N PRO A 83 -13.75 13.18 20.48
CA PRO A 83 -12.50 13.30 19.73
C PRO A 83 -12.65 12.74 18.30
N VAL A 84 -13.53 13.34 17.50
CA VAL A 84 -13.75 12.94 16.10
C VAL A 84 -12.86 13.73 15.14
N SER A 85 -12.46 13.10 14.03
CA SER A 85 -11.78 13.73 12.89
C SER A 85 -12.61 13.48 11.62
N PRO A 86 -12.83 14.49 10.75
CA PRO A 86 -13.50 14.27 9.49
C PRO A 86 -12.59 13.50 8.52
N LEU A 87 -13.20 12.65 7.71
CA LEU A 87 -12.55 11.87 6.65
C LEU A 87 -13.45 11.92 5.42
N LEU A 88 -12.86 12.22 4.26
CA LEU A 88 -13.53 12.19 2.97
C LEU A 88 -13.01 11.00 2.17
N GLU A 89 -13.90 10.26 1.54
CA GLU A 89 -13.55 9.13 0.70
C GLU A 89 -14.08 9.38 -0.72
N GLY A 90 -13.21 9.20 -1.71
CA GLY A 90 -13.51 9.38 -3.12
C GLY A 90 -12.80 8.33 -3.97
N THR A 91 -13.11 8.32 -5.25
CA THR A 91 -12.51 7.38 -6.20
C THR A 91 -12.08 8.11 -7.44
N LEU A 92 -10.87 7.81 -7.92
CA LEU A 92 -10.32 8.27 -9.19
C LEU A 92 -9.97 7.08 -10.06
N GLU A 93 -9.87 7.30 -11.37
CA GLU A 93 -9.36 6.31 -12.32
C GLU A 93 -8.01 6.77 -12.87
N ALA A 94 -7.05 5.86 -12.81
CA ALA A 94 -5.73 6.00 -13.39
C ALA A 94 -5.76 5.86 -14.93
N ALA A 95 -4.67 6.25 -15.59
CA ALA A 95 -4.59 6.20 -17.05
C ALA A 95 -4.65 4.76 -17.61
N ASP A 96 -4.26 3.77 -16.80
CA ASP A 96 -4.33 2.35 -17.14
C ASP A 96 -5.67 1.69 -16.75
N GLY A 97 -6.63 2.46 -16.24
CA GLY A 97 -7.93 1.99 -15.77
C GLY A 97 -7.94 1.49 -14.31
N THR A 98 -6.82 1.55 -13.59
CA THR A 98 -6.77 1.20 -12.18
C THR A 98 -7.62 2.16 -11.35
N ARG A 99 -8.43 1.60 -10.45
CA ARG A 99 -9.26 2.38 -9.54
C ARG A 99 -8.45 2.79 -8.31
N LEU A 100 -8.29 4.10 -8.11
CA LEU A 100 -7.56 4.69 -6.98
C LEU A 100 -8.56 5.21 -5.95
N THR A 101 -8.37 4.82 -4.68
CA THR A 101 -9.13 5.37 -3.55
C THR A 101 -8.45 6.63 -3.07
N VAL A 102 -9.19 7.74 -2.98
CA VAL A 102 -8.70 9.01 -2.46
C VAL A 102 -9.28 9.24 -1.08
N ILE A 103 -8.40 9.49 -0.12
CA ILE A 103 -8.77 9.72 1.27
C ILE A 103 -8.33 11.15 1.63
N GLY A 104 -9.31 12.01 1.83
CA GLY A 104 -9.12 13.36 2.34
C GLY A 104 -9.10 13.35 3.87
N ILE A 105 -8.04 13.84 4.49
CA ILE A 105 -7.89 13.85 5.95
C ILE A 105 -7.79 15.26 6.53
N GLU A 106 -8.09 15.38 7.81
CA GLU A 106 -7.88 16.61 8.58
C GLU A 106 -6.77 16.37 9.61
N PRO A 107 -5.58 16.97 9.41
CA PRO A 107 -4.39 16.54 10.14
C PRO A 107 -4.30 17.10 11.57
N PHE A 108 -5.15 18.06 11.97
CA PHE A 108 -5.05 18.69 13.29
C PHE A 108 -5.88 17.96 14.36
N THR A 109 -6.92 17.23 13.97
CA THR A 109 -7.78 16.44 14.86
C THR A 109 -7.54 14.96 14.77
N LEU A 110 -6.87 14.49 13.72
CA LEU A 110 -6.48 13.11 13.54
C LEU A 110 -5.28 12.74 14.45
N PRO A 111 -5.36 11.66 15.25
CA PRO A 111 -4.25 11.26 16.13
C PRO A 111 -2.97 10.94 15.36
N GLY A 112 -1.81 11.38 15.85
CA GLY A 112 -0.51 11.25 15.16
C GLY A 112 0.00 9.81 14.97
N ASP A 113 -0.54 8.84 15.70
CA ASP A 113 -0.05 7.45 15.72
C ASP A 113 -0.63 6.58 14.61
N ASN A 114 -1.47 7.13 13.72
CA ASN A 114 -2.05 6.38 12.60
C ASN A 114 -1.32 6.61 11.28
N ALA A 115 -1.43 5.67 10.35
CA ALA A 115 -0.74 5.74 9.06
C ALA A 115 -1.23 6.88 8.14
N PHE A 116 -2.44 7.40 8.37
CA PHE A 116 -2.93 8.62 7.71
C PHE A 116 -2.22 9.89 8.23
N ALA A 117 -1.89 9.94 9.53
CA ALA A 117 -1.29 11.05 10.26
C ALA A 117 0.23 10.93 10.40
N ALA A 118 0.84 9.77 10.08
CA ALA A 118 2.30 9.61 9.91
C ALA A 118 2.87 10.60 8.86
N ALA A 119 1.98 11.13 8.03
CA ALA A 119 2.03 12.39 7.31
C ALA A 119 2.51 13.66 8.04
N GLY A 120 2.38 13.73 9.36
CA GLY A 120 2.29 14.97 10.13
C GLY A 120 3.59 15.42 10.80
N SER A 121 4.75 14.87 10.44
CA SER A 121 6.05 15.32 10.96
C SER A 121 6.36 16.75 10.51
N GLY A 122 6.01 17.74 11.34
CA GLY A 122 6.45 19.15 11.29
C GLY A 122 6.45 19.80 9.91
N SER A 123 7.56 19.68 9.17
CA SER A 123 7.72 20.21 7.81
C SER A 123 6.72 19.61 6.81
N ASP A 124 6.33 18.35 6.98
CA ASP A 124 5.40 17.66 6.07
C ASP A 124 3.96 18.14 6.25
N LEU A 125 3.58 18.55 7.46
CA LEU A 125 2.25 19.09 7.73
C LEU A 125 2.01 20.41 7.00
N THR A 126 3.01 21.30 7.03
CA THR A 126 2.89 22.62 6.38
C THR A 126 2.71 22.45 4.87
N ALA A 127 3.52 21.60 4.26
CA ALA A 127 3.46 21.36 2.82
C ALA A 127 2.21 20.59 2.38
N PHE A 128 1.56 19.86 3.30
CA PHE A 128 0.28 19.21 3.07
C PHE A 128 -0.90 20.20 3.04
N VAL A 129 -0.95 21.15 3.99
CA VAL A 129 -2.07 22.10 4.11
C VAL A 129 -1.91 23.40 3.30
N THR A 130 -0.72 23.66 2.75
CA THR A 130 -0.44 24.87 1.95
C THR A 130 -0.19 24.52 0.48
N PRO A 131 -0.57 25.39 -0.48
CA PRO A 131 -0.24 25.20 -1.88
C PRO A 131 1.28 24.99 -2.08
N PRO A 132 1.72 24.07 -2.95
CA PRO A 132 0.95 23.35 -3.97
C PRO A 132 0.20 22.10 -3.47
N TRP A 133 0.06 21.91 -2.14
CA TRP A 133 -0.47 20.71 -1.49
C TRP A 133 0.36 19.46 -1.83
N GLN A 134 -0.02 18.31 -1.29
CA GLN A 134 0.69 17.05 -1.55
C GLN A 134 -0.27 15.89 -1.70
N THR A 135 0.06 14.97 -2.60
CA THR A 135 -0.60 13.68 -2.72
C THR A 135 0.32 12.62 -2.13
N ARG A 136 -0.06 11.99 -1.03
CA ARG A 136 0.71 10.86 -0.51
C ARG A 136 0.26 9.57 -1.15
N VAL A 137 1.23 8.76 -1.54
CA VAL A 137 0.98 7.54 -2.33
C VAL A 137 1.94 6.42 -1.95
N ALA A 138 1.46 5.18 -2.00
CA ALA A 138 2.31 4.02 -1.84
C ALA A 138 3.22 3.83 -3.07
N PRO A 139 4.46 3.35 -2.91
CA PRO A 139 5.36 3.04 -4.02
C PRO A 139 4.73 2.11 -5.06
N ASP A 140 3.90 1.15 -4.61
CA ASP A 140 3.20 0.18 -5.45
C ASP A 140 2.22 0.83 -6.44
N THR A 141 1.67 2.00 -6.09
CA THR A 141 0.64 2.72 -6.87
C THR A 141 1.23 3.61 -7.96
N LEU A 142 2.54 3.85 -7.94
CA LEU A 142 3.20 4.71 -8.93
C LEU A 142 3.10 4.18 -10.36
N ALA A 143 3.08 2.85 -10.52
CA ALA A 143 2.96 2.21 -11.82
C ALA A 143 1.63 2.60 -12.50
N ALA A 144 0.53 2.62 -11.75
CA ALA A 144 -0.78 3.06 -12.23
C ALA A 144 -0.78 4.55 -12.63
N LEU A 145 0.01 5.36 -11.93
CA LEU A 145 0.20 6.78 -12.24
C LEU A 145 1.17 7.02 -13.42
N GLY A 146 1.81 5.98 -13.95
CA GLY A 146 2.81 6.09 -15.01
C GLY A 146 4.11 6.76 -14.57
N VAL A 147 4.42 6.73 -13.26
CA VAL A 147 5.59 7.41 -12.68
C VAL A 147 6.62 6.39 -12.20
N GLY A 148 7.90 6.61 -12.51
CA GLY A 148 8.99 5.79 -11.98
C GLY A 148 9.32 6.11 -10.52
N LEU A 149 9.79 5.13 -9.75
CA LEU A 149 10.16 5.30 -8.33
C LEU A 149 11.13 6.47 -8.06
N HIS A 150 12.11 6.67 -8.95
CA HIS A 150 13.14 7.70 -8.80
C HIS A 150 12.64 9.11 -9.15
N GLU A 151 11.53 9.20 -9.87
CA GLU A 151 10.93 10.45 -10.36
C GLU A 151 9.66 10.82 -9.57
N ALA A 152 9.23 9.96 -8.64
CA ALA A 152 7.98 10.11 -7.94
C ALA A 152 7.90 11.42 -7.14
N SER A 153 8.93 11.71 -6.34
CA SER A 153 8.92 12.86 -5.42
C SER A 153 8.79 14.18 -6.18
N GLY A 154 7.71 14.91 -5.93
CA GLY A 154 7.46 16.22 -6.53
C GLY A 154 6.74 16.19 -7.88
N THR A 155 6.60 15.02 -8.50
CA THR A 155 5.90 14.88 -9.79
C THR A 155 4.40 15.10 -9.62
N GLN A 156 3.75 15.67 -10.63
CA GLN A 156 2.32 15.97 -10.65
C GLN A 156 1.66 15.21 -11.80
N PRO A 157 1.32 13.91 -11.61
CA PRO A 157 0.72 13.11 -12.66
C PRO A 157 -0.65 13.66 -13.04
N ARG A 158 -1.00 13.48 -14.31
CA ARG A 158 -2.29 13.91 -14.86
C ARG A 158 -3.22 12.71 -15.01
N LEU A 159 -4.37 12.78 -14.35
CA LEU A 159 -5.46 11.83 -14.43
C LEU A 159 -6.58 12.40 -15.31
N ALA A 160 -7.56 11.56 -15.65
CA ALA A 160 -8.76 12.01 -16.37
C ALA A 160 -9.53 13.09 -15.60
N ALA A 161 -9.57 12.99 -14.26
CA ALA A 161 -10.25 13.94 -13.38
C ALA A 161 -9.49 15.27 -13.17
N GLY A 162 -8.21 15.35 -13.54
CA GLY A 162 -7.38 16.54 -13.30
C GLY A 162 -5.92 16.21 -13.01
N GLN A 163 -5.16 17.24 -12.64
CA GLN A 163 -3.76 17.09 -12.24
C GLN A 163 -3.67 16.90 -10.73
N LEU A 164 -2.90 15.90 -10.29
CA LEU A 164 -2.64 15.70 -8.87
C LEU A 164 -1.61 16.71 -8.35
N PRO A 165 -1.74 17.18 -7.10
CA PRO A 165 -0.66 17.80 -6.34
C PRO A 165 0.61 16.94 -6.35
N PRO A 166 1.78 17.56 -6.08
CA PRO A 166 3.06 16.87 -5.99
C PRO A 166 2.98 15.57 -5.18
N LEU A 167 3.47 14.47 -5.77
CA LEU A 167 3.50 13.19 -5.09
C LEU A 167 4.57 13.16 -4.00
N VAL A 168 4.24 12.51 -2.88
CA VAL A 168 5.17 12.15 -1.81
C VAL A 168 4.97 10.68 -1.47
N LEU A 169 6.07 9.93 -1.40
CA LEU A 169 6.00 8.51 -1.09
C LEU A 169 5.74 8.27 0.38
N LEU A 170 4.71 7.47 0.67
CA LEU A 170 4.40 7.01 2.00
C LEU A 170 4.23 5.48 1.95
N PRO A 171 5.32 4.70 2.18
CA PRO A 171 5.30 3.24 2.05
C PRO A 171 4.32 2.52 2.97
N ALA A 172 3.91 3.17 4.07
CA ALA A 172 2.93 2.64 5.01
C ALA A 172 1.51 2.60 4.43
N LEU A 173 1.21 3.35 3.37
CA LEU A 173 -0.11 3.33 2.74
C LEU A 173 -0.32 2.01 1.99
N PRO A 174 -1.57 1.50 1.96
CA PRO A 174 -1.92 0.39 1.09
C PRO A 174 -1.75 0.76 -0.39
N PRO A 175 -1.57 -0.23 -1.27
CA PRO A 175 -1.68 -0.03 -2.71
C PRO A 175 -3.01 0.64 -3.10
N ASP A 176 -3.00 1.32 -4.24
CA ASP A 176 -4.15 2.00 -4.86
C ASP A 176 -4.84 3.05 -3.97
N THR A 177 -4.12 3.56 -2.96
CA THR A 177 -4.63 4.55 -2.00
C THR A 177 -3.82 5.85 -2.10
N LEU A 178 -4.54 6.97 -2.21
CA LEU A 178 -4.01 8.33 -2.20
C LEU A 178 -4.51 9.05 -0.95
N VAL A 179 -3.63 9.76 -0.24
CA VAL A 179 -4.00 10.58 0.92
C VAL A 179 -3.69 12.05 0.65
N MET A 180 -4.68 12.91 0.86
CA MET A 180 -4.68 14.33 0.48
C MET A 180 -5.37 15.23 1.51
#